data_AF-A0A965GY00-F1
#
_entry.id   AF-A0A965GY00-F1
#
_cell.length_a   1.000
_cell.length_b   1.000
_cell.length_c   1.000
_cell.angle_alpha   90.00
_cell.angle_beta   90.00
_cell.angle_gamma   90.00
#
_symmetry.space_group_name_H-M   'P 1'
#
loop_
_entity.id
_entity.type
_entity.pdbx_description
1 polymer ?
#
loop_
_entity_poly.entity_id
_entity_poly.type
_entity_poly.pdbx_seq_one_letter_code
_entity_poly.pdbx_strand_id
1 'polypeptide(L)'
;MRAVRQALISVSDKTGIVELARALHALGIQLLSTGGTAKLLADAGLPVTEVSAHTGFPEMLDGRVKTLHPAIHGGLLARRDLPDHMAALEAHAISTIDLLVVNLYPFEATISRPGCTLEDAIEN
;
A
#
# COMPACT_ATOMS: atom_id res chain seq x y z
N MET A 1 -20.36 10.15 6.39
CA MET A 1 -19.07 9.54 6.02
C MET A 1 -18.95 9.55 4.51
N ARG A 2 -17.78 9.92 3.97
CA ARG A 2 -17.54 9.89 2.51
C ARG A 2 -17.24 8.44 2.11
N ALA A 3 -17.72 8.00 0.96
CA ALA A 3 -17.50 6.63 0.49
C ALA A 3 -16.02 6.39 0.21
N VAL A 4 -15.50 5.25 0.68
CA VAL A 4 -14.17 4.75 0.34
C VAL A 4 -14.16 4.40 -1.14
N ARG A 5 -13.23 4.96 -1.92
CA ARG A 5 -13.11 4.68 -3.36
C ARG A 5 -11.84 3.93 -3.71
N GLN A 6 -10.76 4.13 -2.94
CA GLN A 6 -9.46 3.52 -3.20
C GLN A 6 -8.80 3.05 -1.90
N ALA A 7 -8.29 1.82 -1.93
CA ALA A 7 -7.56 1.20 -0.82
C ALA A 7 -6.12 0.87 -1.22
N LEU A 8 -5.15 1.30 -0.42
CA LEU A 8 -3.76 0.85 -0.50
C LEU A 8 -3.55 -0.32 0.45
N ILE A 9 -3.12 -1.46 -0.08
CA ILE A 9 -2.88 -2.70 0.67
C ILE A 9 -1.39 -3.03 0.61
N SER A 10 -0.71 -2.99 1.75
CA SER A 10 0.72 -3.30 1.85
C SER A 10 1.01 -4.06 3.14
N VAL A 11 0.96 -5.38 3.06
CA VAL A 11 1.08 -6.26 4.23
C VAL A 11 2.26 -7.22 4.12
N SER A 12 2.93 -7.45 5.25
CA SER A 12 3.89 -8.52 5.44
C SER A 12 3.18 -9.85 5.64
N ASP A 13 2.33 -9.93 6.68
CA ASP A 13 1.42 -11.06 6.93
C ASP A 13 0.19 -10.96 6.02
N LYS A 14 -0.02 -11.97 5.19
CA LYS A 14 -1.05 -12.03 4.15
C LYS A 14 -2.29 -12.82 4.60
N THR A 15 -2.36 -13.23 5.86
CA THR A 15 -3.50 -13.95 6.42
C THR A 15 -4.81 -13.19 6.17
N GLY A 16 -5.76 -13.81 5.47
CA GLY A 16 -7.08 -13.24 5.16
C GLY A 16 -7.10 -12.09 4.13
N ILE A 17 -5.96 -11.76 3.50
CA ILE A 17 -5.88 -10.56 2.66
C ILE A 17 -6.66 -10.68 1.36
N VAL A 18 -6.78 -11.89 0.82
CA VAL A 18 -7.51 -12.15 -0.42
C VAL A 18 -9.00 -11.99 -0.20
N GLU A 19 -9.53 -12.51 0.91
CA GLU A 19 -10.93 -12.39 1.31
C GLU A 19 -11.31 -10.94 1.54
N LEU A 20 -10.48 -10.19 2.27
CA LEU A 20 -10.65 -8.76 2.48
C LEU A 20 -10.66 -8.00 1.15
N ALA A 21 -9.68 -8.24 0.28
CA ALA A 21 -9.58 -7.56 -1.00
C ALA A 21 -10.74 -7.88 -1.95
N ARG A 22 -11.26 -9.12 -1.94
CA ARG A 22 -12.49 -9.49 -2.66
C ARG A 22 -13.69 -8.69 -2.16
N ALA A 23 -13.86 -8.58 -0.84
CA ALA A 23 -14.96 -7.81 -0.27
C ALA A 23 -14.86 -6.32 -0.63
N LEU A 24 -13.66 -5.73 -0.55
CA LEU A 24 -13.43 -4.35 -0.97
C LEU A 24 -13.76 -4.15 -2.46
N HIS A 25 -13.28 -5.05 -3.32
CA HIS A 25 -13.56 -4.98 -4.75
C HIS A 25 -15.05 -5.13 -5.07
N ALA A 26 -15.77 -6.01 -4.37
CA ALA A 26 -17.22 -6.18 -4.52
C ALA A 26 -18.01 -4.91 -4.14
N LEU A 27 -17.44 -4.04 -3.29
CA LEU A 27 -17.98 -2.73 -2.97
C LEU A 27 -17.61 -1.64 -4.00
N GLY A 28 -16.90 -2.00 -5.07
CA GLY A 28 -16.43 -1.07 -6.10
C GLY A 28 -15.17 -0.29 -5.71
N ILE A 29 -14.47 -0.70 -4.65
CA ILE A 29 -13.24 -0.05 -4.20
C ILE A 29 -12.08 -0.48 -5.10
N GLN A 30 -11.31 0.49 -5.59
CA GLN A 30 -10.10 0.24 -6.36
C GLN A 30 -8.97 -0.23 -5.43
N LEU A 31 -8.24 -1.25 -5.88
CA LEU A 31 -7.16 -1.86 -5.11
C LEU A 31 -5.81 -1.38 -5.65
N LEU A 32 -5.02 -0.76 -4.78
CA LEU A 32 -3.63 -0.40 -4.99
C LEU A 32 -2.78 -1.28 -4.06
N SER A 33 -1.67 -1.84 -4.54
CA SER A 33 -0.87 -2.77 -3.73
C SER A 33 0.61 -2.77 -4.12
N THR A 34 1.45 -3.41 -3.30
CA THR A 34 2.90 -3.46 -3.48
C THR A 34 3.41 -4.89 -3.66
N GLY A 35 4.40 -5.06 -4.55
CA GLY A 35 5.23 -6.26 -4.70
C GLY A 35 4.50 -7.59 -4.49
N GLY A 36 4.95 -8.38 -3.52
CA GLY A 36 4.38 -9.70 -3.23
C GLY A 36 2.89 -9.70 -2.85
N THR A 37 2.37 -8.61 -2.28
CA THR A 37 0.93 -8.48 -1.99
C THR A 37 0.14 -8.23 -3.26
N ALA A 38 0.63 -7.37 -4.16
CA ALA A 38 -0.02 -7.13 -5.45
C ALA A 38 -0.06 -8.42 -6.28
N LYS A 39 1.05 -9.15 -6.33
CA LYS A 39 1.12 -10.46 -6.98
C LYS A 39 0.09 -11.45 -6.43
N LEU A 40 0.00 -11.61 -5.10
CA LEU A 40 -0.97 -12.51 -4.48
C LEU A 40 -2.42 -12.16 -4.88
N LEU A 41 -2.77 -10.88 -4.87
CA LEU A 41 -4.11 -10.43 -5.24
C LEU A 41 -4.39 -10.66 -6.74
N ALA A 42 -3.43 -10.38 -7.61
CA ALA A 42 -3.53 -10.62 -9.05
C ALA A 42 -3.67 -12.12 -9.37
N ASP A 43 -2.87 -12.97 -8.73
CA ASP A 43 -2.93 -14.44 -8.87
C ASP A 43 -4.29 -14.99 -8.40
N ALA A 44 -4.96 -14.30 -7.46
CA ALA A 44 -6.32 -14.59 -7.02
C ALA A 44 -7.42 -14.04 -7.97
N GLY A 45 -7.04 -13.43 -9.09
CA GLY A 45 -7.94 -12.89 -10.11
C GLY A 45 -8.57 -11.53 -9.74
N LEU A 46 -7.98 -10.80 -8.79
CA LEU A 46 -8.45 -9.46 -8.44
C LEU A 46 -7.81 -8.38 -9.32
N PRO A 47 -8.57 -7.37 -9.77
CA PRO A 47 -8.00 -6.23 -10.46
C PRO A 47 -7.28 -5.34 -9.43
N VAL A 48 -5.96 -5.43 -9.42
CA VAL A 48 -5.08 -4.67 -8.54
C VAL A 48 -4.08 -3.87 -9.36
N THR A 49 -3.92 -2.59 -9.02
CA THR A 49 -2.88 -1.73 -9.58
C THR A 49 -1.64 -1.84 -8.70
N GLU A 50 -0.47 -2.08 -9.30
CA GLU A 50 0.79 -1.97 -8.57
C GLU A 50 1.15 -0.51 -8.30
N VAL A 51 1.76 -0.24 -7.14
CA VAL A 51 2.26 1.09 -6.78
C VAL A 51 3.23 1.63 -7.82
N SER A 52 4.10 0.81 -8.40
CA SER A 52 5.03 1.22 -9.47
C SER A 52 4.30 1.77 -10.70
N ALA A 53 3.22 1.11 -11.12
CA ALA A 53 2.36 1.59 -12.21
C ALA A 53 1.59 2.85 -11.83
N HIS A 54 1.19 2.98 -10.56
CA HIS A 54 0.49 4.16 -10.06
C HIS A 54 1.38 5.40 -9.94
N THR A 55 2.64 5.22 -9.50
CA THR A 55 3.60 6.32 -9.33
C THR A 55 4.38 6.65 -10.60
N GLY A 56 4.47 5.69 -11.54
CA GLY A 56 5.37 5.75 -12.68
C GLY A 56 6.85 5.57 -12.30
N PHE A 57 7.13 5.16 -11.06
CA PHE A 57 8.49 5.00 -10.54
C PHE A 57 8.78 3.53 -10.24
N PRO A 58 9.92 2.98 -10.74
CA PRO A 58 10.22 1.57 -10.56
C PRO A 58 10.58 1.23 -9.11
N GLU A 59 10.51 -0.05 -8.77
CA GLU A 59 11.08 -0.53 -7.52
C GLU A 59 12.62 -0.42 -7.54
N MET A 60 13.21 0.05 -6.44
CA MET A 60 14.65 0.20 -6.28
C MET A 60 15.07 0.01 -4.81
N LEU A 61 16.37 -0.20 -4.59
CA LEU A 61 16.97 -0.41 -3.26
C LEU A 61 16.26 -1.52 -2.49
N ASP A 62 16.06 -2.67 -3.13
CA ASP A 62 15.42 -3.86 -2.56
C ASP A 62 14.04 -3.56 -1.93
N GLY A 63 13.29 -2.66 -2.56
CA GLY A 63 11.93 -2.31 -2.16
C GLY A 63 11.84 -1.33 -0.98
N ARG A 64 12.97 -0.78 -0.50
CA ARG A 64 13.02 0.15 0.63
C ARG A 64 12.26 1.46 0.40
N VAL A 65 12.19 1.92 -0.85
CA VAL A 65 11.62 3.24 -1.19
C VAL A 65 10.37 3.14 -2.08
N LYS A 66 9.76 1.96 -2.20
CA LYS A 66 8.66 1.71 -3.16
C LYS A 66 7.41 2.57 -2.96
N THR A 67 7.08 2.94 -1.72
CA THR A 67 5.89 3.79 -1.42
C THR A 67 6.23 5.22 -1.03
N LEU A 68 7.52 5.56 -0.89
CA LEU A 68 7.97 6.90 -0.46
C LEU A 68 7.88 7.90 -1.62
N HIS A 69 6.66 8.12 -2.10
CA HIS A 69 6.36 8.92 -3.29
C HIS A 69 5.21 9.90 -3.03
N PRO A 70 5.25 11.13 -3.58
CA PRO A 70 4.18 12.11 -3.41
C PRO A 70 2.80 11.62 -3.87
N ALA A 71 2.73 10.82 -4.94
CA ALA A 71 1.46 10.25 -5.40
C ALA A 71 0.80 9.31 -4.36
N ILE A 72 1.59 8.68 -3.49
CA ILE A 72 1.08 7.83 -2.41
C ILE A 72 0.76 8.69 -1.18
N HIS A 73 1.75 9.42 -0.67
CA HIS A 73 1.60 10.16 0.58
C HIS A 73 0.69 11.39 0.44
N GLY A 74 0.67 12.04 -0.71
CA GLY A 74 -0.31 13.10 -1.02
C GLY A 74 -1.74 12.57 -1.01
N GLY A 75 -1.98 11.40 -1.63
CA GLY A 75 -3.29 10.76 -1.61
C GLY A 75 -3.77 10.37 -0.21
N LEU A 76 -2.86 9.96 0.67
CA LEU A 76 -3.15 9.62 2.07
C LEU A 76 -3.34 10.86 2.96
N LEU A 77 -2.46 11.86 2.85
CA LEU A 77 -2.35 12.96 3.80
C LEU A 77 -3.21 14.18 3.45
N ALA A 78 -3.73 14.28 2.22
CA ALA A 78 -4.56 15.41 1.82
C ALA A 78 -5.83 15.53 2.67
N ARG A 79 -5.97 16.71 3.28
CA ARG A 79 -7.17 17.12 3.99
C ARG A 79 -8.27 17.46 3.01
N ARG A 80 -9.29 16.61 2.96
CA ARG A 80 -10.41 16.73 2.01
C ARG A 80 -11.36 17.88 2.32
N ASP A 81 -11.29 18.45 3.52
CA ASP A 81 -12.04 19.61 3.97
C ASP A 81 -11.34 20.95 3.64
N LEU A 82 -10.09 20.90 3.15
CA LEU A 82 -9.35 22.08 2.71
C LEU A 82 -9.33 22.13 1.17
N PRO A 83 -10.02 23.10 0.53
CA PRO A 83 -10.06 23.22 -0.92
C PRO A 83 -8.68 23.27 -1.57
N ASP A 84 -7.73 23.97 -0.96
CA ASP A 84 -6.36 24.11 -1.47
C ASP A 84 -5.63 22.76 -1.58
N HIS A 85 -5.84 21.84 -0.64
CA HIS A 85 -5.25 20.49 -0.72
C HIS A 85 -5.83 19.71 -1.90
N MET A 86 -7.15 19.79 -2.12
CA MET A 86 -7.80 19.09 -3.22
C MET A 86 -7.40 19.67 -4.58
N ALA A 87 -7.25 21.00 -4.67
CA ALA A 87 -6.72 21.67 -5.86
C ALA A 87 -5.27 21.25 -6.15
N ALA A 88 -4.43 21.14 -5.12
CA ALA A 88 -3.06 20.66 -5.29
C ALA A 88 -3.00 19.20 -5.77
N LEU A 89 -3.85 18.32 -5.23
CA LEU A 89 -3.95 16.94 -5.72
C LEU A 89 -4.34 16.89 -7.20
N GLU A 90 -5.37 17.65 -7.59
CA GLU A 90 -5.84 17.71 -8.98
C GLU A 90 -4.76 18.25 -9.93
N ALA A 91 -4.09 19.34 -9.56
CA ALA A 91 -3.02 19.96 -10.35
C ALA A 91 -1.83 19.02 -10.61
N HIS A 92 -1.59 18.08 -9.70
CA HIS A 92 -0.51 17.09 -9.80
C HIS A 92 -0.98 15.68 -10.18
N ALA A 93 -2.25 15.53 -10.57
CA ALA A 93 -2.88 14.25 -10.92
C ALA A 93 -2.75 13.16 -9.83
N ILE A 94 -2.77 13.57 -8.56
CA ILE A 94 -2.68 12.66 -7.41
C ILE A 94 -4.09 12.24 -6.98
N SER A 95 -4.36 10.94 -7.04
CA SER A 95 -5.64 10.39 -6.56
C SER A 95 -5.65 10.24 -5.04
N THR A 96 -6.81 10.43 -4.41
CA THR A 96 -6.97 10.19 -2.98
C THR A 96 -6.88 8.71 -2.63
N ILE A 97 -6.31 8.40 -1.47
CA ILE A 97 -6.33 7.05 -0.87
C ILE A 97 -7.17 7.14 0.40
N ASP A 98 -8.23 6.34 0.47
CA ASP A 98 -9.26 6.46 1.52
C ASP A 98 -9.12 5.39 2.59
N LEU A 99 -8.48 4.26 2.25
CA LEU A 99 -8.22 3.15 3.16
C LEU A 99 -6.76 2.70 3.02
N LEU A 100 -6.08 2.52 4.15
CA LEU A 100 -4.76 1.92 4.23
C LEU A 100 -4.85 0.62 5.02
N VAL A 101 -4.52 -0.50 4.39
CA VAL A 101 -4.39 -1.81 5.03
C VAL A 101 -2.90 -2.14 5.08
N VAL A 102 -2.33 -2.07 6.29
CA VAL A 102 -0.88 -2.25 6.50
C VAL A 102 -0.62 -3.07 7.75
N ASN A 103 0.35 -3.97 7.65
CA ASN A 103 1.01 -4.57 8.81
C ASN A 103 2.53 -4.62 8.51
N LEU A 104 3.32 -4.52 9.57
CA LEU A 104 4.77 -4.37 9.48
C LEU A 104 5.44 -5.74 9.42
N TYR A 105 6.71 -5.77 9.00
CA TYR A 105 7.53 -6.96 9.19
C TYR A 105 7.60 -7.31 10.69
N PRO A 106 7.55 -8.60 11.03
CA PRO A 106 7.44 -9.03 12.42
C PRO A 106 8.80 -8.94 13.13
N PHE A 107 9.24 -7.72 13.43
CA PHE A 107 10.56 -7.44 13.99
C PHE A 107 10.84 -8.24 15.27
N GLU A 108 9.88 -8.26 16.20
CA GLU A 108 9.98 -9.04 17.45
C GLU A 108 10.19 -10.53 17.19
N ALA A 109 9.46 -11.10 16.22
CA ALA A 109 9.63 -12.50 15.85
C ALA A 109 11.00 -12.76 15.20
N THR A 110 11.49 -11.81 14.38
CA THR A 110 12.81 -11.88 13.75
C THR A 110 13.92 -11.95 14.81
N ILE A 111 13.94 -11.02 15.76
CA ILE A 111 14.99 -10.96 16.79
C ILE A 111 14.91 -12.11 17.82
N SER A 112 13.74 -12.74 17.96
CA SER A 112 13.53 -13.87 18.86
C SER A 112 14.06 -15.20 18.29
N ARG A 113 14.40 -15.26 16.99
CA ARG A 113 14.93 -16.48 16.37
C ARG A 113 16.33 -16.80 16.89
N PRO A 114 16.60 -18.05 17.34
CA PRO A 114 17.96 -18.47 17.67
C PRO A 114 18.91 -18.22 16.50
N GLY A 115 20.02 -17.51 16.75
CA GLY A 115 21.00 -17.18 15.73
C GLY A 115 20.69 -15.95 14.88
N CYS A 116 19.69 -15.13 15.23
CA CYS A 116 19.46 -13.84 14.59
C CYS A 116 20.72 -12.97 14.68
N THR A 117 21.20 -12.49 13.54
CA THR A 117 22.32 -11.56 13.46
C THR A 117 21.83 -10.11 13.59
N LEU A 118 22.76 -9.17 13.78
CA LEU A 118 22.44 -7.74 13.72
C LEU A 118 21.94 -7.34 12.33
N GLU A 119 22.50 -7.94 11.27
CA GLU A 119 22.08 -7.69 9.89
C GLU A 119 20.64 -8.15 9.66
N ASP A 120 20.27 -9.35 10.12
CA ASP A 120 18.88 -9.84 10.04
C ASP A 120 17.89 -8.91 10.76
N ALA A 121 18.31 -8.30 11.87
CA ALA A 121 17.50 -7.34 12.60
C ALA A 121 17.35 -6.01 11.84
N ILE A 122 18.42 -5.52 11.20
CA ILE A 122 18.42 -4.27 10.42
C ILE A 122 17.58 -4.39 9.14
N GLU A 123 17.57 -5.57 8.51
CA GLU A 123 16.85 -5.82 7.25
C GLU A 123 15.36 -6.14 7.43
N ASN A 124 14.86 -6.20 8.66
CA ASN A 124 13.43 -6.40 8.93
C ASN A 124 12.65 -5.09 8.86
#